data_AF-A0A7R6SSC2-F1
#
_entry.id   AF-A0A7R6SSC2-F1
#
_cell.length_a   1.000
_cell.length_b   1.000
_cell.length_c   1.000
_cell.angle_alpha   90.00
_cell.angle_beta   90.00
_cell.angle_gamma   90.00
#
_symmetry.space_group_name_H-M   'P 1'
#
loop_
_entity.id
_entity.type
_entity.pdbx_description
1 polymer ?
#
loop_
_entity_poly.entity_id
_entity_poly.type
_entity_poly.pdbx_seq_one_letter_code
_entity_poly.pdbx_strand_id
1 'polypeptide(L)'
;MTRKKKKRTSPKPIFLDVPRRSEKLADPDSYESRRRRNLEQKKKSKSVYEKARDAEQNSDSVDQQRETPLAEKIRRLKRAEEARQKDSEEE
;
A
#
# COMPACT_ATOMS: atom_id res chain seq x y z
N MET A 1 -49.90 -6.56 44.78
CA MET A 1 -49.74 -6.86 43.35
C MET A 1 -48.51 -6.14 42.80
N THR A 2 -47.38 -6.82 42.63
CA THR A 2 -46.14 -6.19 42.10
C THR A 2 -45.90 -6.62 40.66
N ARG A 3 -45.91 -5.65 39.73
CA ARG A 3 -45.70 -5.90 38.29
C ARG A 3 -44.21 -6.05 38.00
N LYS A 4 -43.74 -7.28 37.75
CA LYS A 4 -42.34 -7.57 37.40
C LYS A 4 -42.09 -7.33 35.90
N LYS A 5 -41.16 -6.42 35.55
CA LYS A 5 -40.79 -6.15 34.15
C LYS A 5 -40.00 -7.31 33.55
N LYS A 6 -40.27 -7.66 32.29
CA LYS A 6 -39.53 -8.69 31.53
C LYS A 6 -38.05 -8.32 31.46
N LYS A 7 -37.17 -9.19 31.94
CA LYS A 7 -35.71 -9.04 31.83
C LYS A 7 -35.27 -9.51 30.45
N ARG A 8 -34.37 -8.75 29.80
CA ARG A 8 -33.70 -9.17 28.57
C ARG A 8 -32.56 -10.12 28.97
N THR A 9 -32.83 -11.42 29.00
CA THR A 9 -31.77 -12.42 29.16
C THR A 9 -31.03 -12.51 27.84
N SER A 10 -29.74 -12.15 27.81
CA SER A 10 -28.89 -12.43 26.66
C SER A 10 -28.77 -13.95 26.50
N PRO A 11 -28.85 -14.49 25.28
CA PRO A 11 -28.62 -15.92 25.07
C PRO A 11 -27.22 -16.28 25.57
N LYS A 12 -27.11 -17.43 26.26
CA LYS A 12 -25.82 -17.97 26.69
C LYS A 12 -24.93 -18.13 25.45
N PRO A 13 -23.66 -17.69 25.48
CA PRO A 13 -22.79 -17.83 24.33
C PRO A 13 -22.64 -19.32 23.98
N ILE A 14 -22.96 -19.66 22.75
CA ILE A 14 -22.69 -20.98 22.19
C ILE A 14 -21.20 -20.98 21.87
N PHE A 15 -20.42 -21.78 22.61
CA PHE A 15 -19.02 -22.01 22.31
C PHE A 15 -18.95 -23.00 21.14
N LEU A 16 -18.92 -22.48 19.92
CA LEU A 16 -18.54 -23.25 18.76
C LEU A 16 -17.02 -23.33 18.72
N ASP A 17 -16.49 -24.51 18.41
CA ASP A 17 -15.05 -24.76 18.23
C ASP A 17 -14.58 -24.21 16.88
N VAL A 18 -14.69 -22.90 16.72
CA VAL A 18 -14.34 -22.16 15.50
C VAL A 18 -13.35 -21.08 15.91
N PRO A 19 -12.29 -20.84 15.11
CA PRO A 19 -11.31 -19.81 15.42
C PRO A 19 -11.97 -18.47 15.68
N ARG A 20 -11.53 -17.81 16.76
CA ARG A 20 -12.02 -16.50 17.16
C ARG A 20 -11.66 -15.48 16.08
N ARG A 21 -12.41 -14.37 16.04
CA ARG A 21 -12.08 -13.26 15.13
C ARG A 21 -10.65 -12.74 15.33
N SER A 22 -10.17 -12.69 16.57
CA SER A 22 -8.81 -12.29 16.90
C SER A 22 -7.76 -13.22 16.31
N GLU A 23 -8.00 -14.53 16.34
CA GLU A 23 -7.10 -15.54 15.77
C GLU A 23 -7.08 -15.43 14.25
N LYS A 24 -8.26 -15.29 13.63
CA LYS A 24 -8.36 -15.05 12.18
C LYS A 24 -7.64 -13.75 11.78
N LEU A 25 -7.70 -12.70 12.58
CA LEU A 25 -7.01 -11.43 12.32
C LEU A 25 -5.50 -11.50 12.52
N ALA A 26 -5.00 -12.43 13.36
CA ALA A 26 -3.58 -12.64 13.56
C ALA A 26 -2.93 -13.29 12.34
N ASP A 27 -3.66 -14.19 11.67
CA ASP A 27 -3.18 -14.88 10.47
C ASP A 27 -3.18 -13.93 9.25
N PRO A 28 -2.03 -13.69 8.60
CA PRO A 28 -1.94 -12.74 7.48
C PRO A 28 -2.69 -13.21 6.22
N ASP A 29 -2.85 -14.52 6.05
CA ASP A 29 -3.48 -15.14 4.87
C ASP A 29 -4.97 -15.44 5.04
N SER A 30 -5.51 -15.20 6.25
CA SER A 30 -6.91 -15.41 6.53
C SER A 30 -7.80 -14.50 5.67
N TYR A 31 -9.03 -14.94 5.44
CA TYR A 31 -10.01 -14.14 4.71
C TYR A 31 -10.32 -12.80 5.40
N GLU A 32 -10.41 -12.78 6.73
CA GLU A 32 -10.72 -11.56 7.49
C GLU A 32 -9.57 -10.54 7.39
N SER A 33 -8.33 -11.01 7.45
CA SER A 33 -7.13 -10.17 7.27
C SER A 33 -7.07 -9.58 5.86
N ARG A 34 -7.30 -10.41 4.83
CA ARG A 34 -7.39 -9.96 3.43
C ARG A 34 -8.51 -8.94 3.23
N ARG A 35 -9.68 -9.18 3.81
CA ARG A 35 -10.82 -8.27 3.73
C ARG A 35 -10.51 -6.92 4.36
N ARG A 36 -9.87 -6.90 5.53
CA ARG A 36 -9.46 -5.67 6.21
C ARG A 36 -8.46 -4.87 5.37
N ARG A 37 -7.40 -5.51 4.87
CA ARG A 37 -6.41 -4.87 3.97
C ARG A 37 -7.08 -4.27 2.74
N ASN A 38 -7.98 -5.02 2.09
CA ASN A 38 -8.71 -4.54 0.92
C ASN A 38 -9.62 -3.35 1.24
N LEU A 39 -10.25 -3.32 2.41
CA LEU A 39 -11.07 -2.18 2.83
C LEU A 39 -10.23 -0.95 3.14
N GLU A 40 -9.05 -1.12 3.76
CA GLU A 40 -8.09 -0.04 4.01
C GLU A 40 -7.58 0.54 2.69
N GLN A 41 -7.26 -0.30 1.71
CA GLN A 41 -6.83 0.12 0.37
C GLN A 41 -7.95 0.79 -0.44
N LYS A 42 -9.19 0.27 -0.38
CA LYS A 42 -10.32 0.79 -1.18
C LYS A 42 -10.87 2.12 -0.67
N LYS A 43 -10.80 2.38 0.64
CA LYS A 43 -11.62 3.45 1.25
C LYS A 43 -11.02 4.84 1.19
N LYS A 44 -9.76 5.02 0.78
CA LYS A 44 -9.14 6.36 0.79
C LYS A 44 -8.25 6.56 -0.43
N SER A 45 -8.57 7.58 -1.23
CA SER A 45 -7.55 8.21 -2.04
C SER A 45 -6.45 8.68 -1.09
N LYS A 46 -5.22 8.22 -1.31
CA LYS A 46 -4.07 8.64 -0.50
C LYS A 46 -4.00 10.17 -0.52
N SER A 47 -3.74 10.77 0.64
CA SER A 47 -3.50 12.20 0.74
C SER A 47 -2.26 12.59 -0.09
N VAL A 48 -2.12 13.87 -0.44
CA VAL A 48 -0.96 14.35 -1.22
C VAL A 48 0.35 14.05 -0.48
N TYR A 49 0.37 14.20 0.84
CA TYR A 49 1.54 13.90 1.68
C TYR A 49 1.90 12.41 1.68
N GLU A 50 0.92 11.53 1.84
CA GLU A 50 1.15 10.08 1.76
C GLU A 50 1.66 9.66 0.38
N LYS A 51 1.15 10.26 -0.69
CA LYS A 51 1.65 10.03 -2.05
C LYS A 51 3.10 10.46 -2.22
N ALA A 52 3.49 11.60 -1.65
CA ALA A 52 4.87 12.08 -1.71
C ALA A 52 5.81 11.14 -0.95
N ARG A 53 5.44 10.74 0.27
CA ARG A 53 6.22 9.79 1.07
C ARG A 53 6.36 8.42 0.38
N ASP A 54 5.29 7.92 -0.22
CA ASP A 54 5.34 6.68 -1.00
C ASP A 54 6.24 6.85 -2.23
N ALA A 55 6.24 8.00 -2.89
CA ALA A 55 7.11 8.27 -4.03
C ALA A 55 8.59 8.30 -3.63
N GLU A 56 8.92 8.87 -2.47
CA GLU A 56 10.28 8.86 -1.89
C GLU A 56 10.72 7.43 -1.52
N GLN A 57 9.86 6.65 -0.88
CA GLN A 57 10.18 5.24 -0.56
C GLN A 57 10.33 4.37 -1.81
N ASN A 58 9.57 4.67 -2.87
CA ASN A 58 9.68 3.94 -4.13
C ASN A 58 10.82 4.47 -5.00
N SER A 59 11.25 5.74 -4.89
CA SER A 59 12.36 6.27 -5.69
C SER A 59 13.68 5.55 -5.40
N ASP A 60 13.88 5.07 -4.18
CA ASP A 60 15.03 4.23 -3.82
C ASP A 60 15.03 2.87 -4.55
N SER A 61 13.89 2.46 -5.13
CA SER A 61 13.74 1.25 -5.96
C SER A 61 13.65 1.54 -7.47
N VAL A 62 13.57 2.82 -7.88
CA VAL A 62 13.42 3.26 -9.28
C VAL A 62 14.77 3.28 -10.04
N ASP A 63 15.88 3.00 -9.36
CA ASP A 63 17.12 2.60 -10.04
C ASP A 63 17.02 1.24 -10.76
N GLN A 64 15.85 0.59 -10.74
CA GLN A 64 15.47 -0.30 -11.85
C GLN A 64 15.27 0.52 -13.12
N GLN A 65 16.40 0.79 -13.77
CA GLN A 65 16.53 1.33 -15.11
C GLN A 65 15.54 0.66 -16.06
N ARG A 66 14.43 1.33 -16.35
CA ARG A 66 13.47 0.84 -17.34
C ARG A 66 14.15 0.84 -18.71
N GLU A 67 14.49 -0.35 -19.21
CA GLU A 67 15.02 -0.58 -20.55
C GLU A 67 13.91 -0.35 -21.61
N THR A 68 13.55 0.91 -21.79
CA THR A 68 12.64 1.34 -22.85
C THR A 68 13.42 2.05 -23.95
N PRO A 69 13.00 1.94 -25.22
CA PRO A 69 13.69 2.62 -26.34
C PRO A 69 13.79 4.14 -26.15
N LEU A 70 12.80 4.74 -25.49
CA LEU A 70 12.83 6.17 -25.16
C LEU A 70 13.90 6.50 -24.12
N ALA A 71 14.06 5.66 -23.08
CA ALA A 71 15.11 5.84 -22.08
C ALA A 71 16.51 5.75 -22.70
N GLU A 72 16.73 4.81 -23.63
CA GLU A 72 17.98 4.73 -24.39
C GLU A 72 18.23 5.96 -25.25
N LYS A 73 17.21 6.47 -25.94
CA LYS A 73 17.31 7.70 -26.73
C LYS A 73 17.69 8.90 -25.87
N ILE A 74 17.07 9.06 -24.70
CA ILE A 74 17.39 10.13 -23.75
C ILE A 74 18.85 10.01 -23.28
N ARG A 75 19.33 8.80 -22.95
CA ARG A 75 20.74 8.59 -22.58
C ARG A 75 21.70 8.95 -23.71
N ARG A 76 21.38 8.57 -24.95
CA ARG A 76 22.19 8.90 -26.12
C ARG A 76 22.26 10.42 -26.35
N LEU A 77 21.13 11.12 -26.23
CA LEU A 77 21.08 12.57 -26.37
C LEU A 77 21.89 13.29 -25.27
N LYS A 78 21.73 12.88 -24.00
CA LYS A 78 22.52 13.45 -22.89
C LYS A 78 24.04 13.29 -23.09
N ARG A 79 24.50 12.10 -23.48
CA ARG A 79 25.92 11.89 -23.80
C ARG A 79 26.42 12.76 -24.96
N ALA A 80 25.58 12.98 -25.97
CA ALA A 80 25.93 13.84 -27.11
C ALA A 80 25.98 15.33 -26.71
N GLU A 81 25.10 15.77 -25.82
CA GLU A 81 25.12 17.13 -25.26
C GLU A 81 26.34 17.34 -24.35
N GLU A 82 26.66 16.39 -23.48
CA GLU A 82 27.86 16.43 -22.63
C GLU A 82 29.16 16.45 -23.44
N ALA A 83 29.23 15.69 -24.53
CA ALA A 83 30.38 15.72 -25.44
C ALA A 83 30.53 17.10 -26.11
N ARG A 84 29.43 17.68 -26.60
CA ARG A 84 29.44 19.02 -27.20
C ARG A 84 29.84 20.12 -26.21
N GLN A 85 29.42 20.00 -24.96
CA GLN A 85 29.80 20.96 -23.91
C GLN A 85 31.29 20.89 -23.57
N LYS A 86 31.86 19.67 -23.51
CA LYS A 86 33.30 19.49 -23.31
C LYS A 86 34.12 20.03 -24.48
N ASP A 87 33.72 19.73 -25.71
CA ASP A 87 34.39 20.25 -26.90
C ASP A 87 34.33 21.80 -26.96
N SER A 88 33.28 22.42 -26.43
CA SER A 88 33.16 23.90 -26.35
C SER A 88 33.88 24.55 -25.17
N GLU A 89 34.28 23.78 -24.15
CA GLU A 89 35.06 24.28 -23.01
C GLU A 89 36.58 24.09 -23.22
N GLU A 90 36.98 23.23 -24.17
CA GLU A 90 38.38 22.97 -24.53
C GLU A 90 38.89 23.81 -25.73
N GLU A 91 38.02 24.58 -26.41
CA GLU A 91 38.35 25.60 -27.44
C GLU A 91 38.44 27.03 -26.86
#